data_AF-A0A367Y762-F1
#
_entry.id   AF-A0A367Y762-F1
#
_cell.length_a   1.000
_cell.length_b   1.000
_cell.length_c   1.000
_cell.angle_alpha   90.00
_cell.angle_beta   90.00
_cell.angle_gamma   90.00
#
_symmetry.space_group_name_H-M   'P 1'
#
loop_
_entity.id
_entity.type
_entity.pdbx_description
1 polymer ?
#
loop_
_entity_poly.entity_id
_entity_poly.type
_entity_poly.pdbx_seq_one_letter_code
_entity_poly.pdbx_strand_id
1 'polypeptide(L)'
;MTAETSETLEPGRWVQSVDEFEAAATWLTGVDQPQLIALRSIAEALDAGSFQAALISQFTLIHRGLLARKPGEKAGGSGGGAAYDTAMDFGVWKADA
;
A
#
# COMPACT_ATOMS: atom_id res chain seq x y z
N MET A 1 -36.56 -13.58 11.54
CA MET A 1 -35.82 -12.32 11.31
C MET A 1 -34.40 -12.53 11.77
N THR A 2 -33.55 -13.08 10.91
CA THR A 2 -32.11 -13.20 11.14
C THR A 2 -31.48 -11.93 10.59
N ALA A 3 -30.91 -11.13 11.48
CA ALA A 3 -30.21 -9.90 11.12
C ALA A 3 -29.16 -10.23 10.06
N GLU A 4 -29.34 -9.64 8.89
CA GLU A 4 -28.35 -9.61 7.83
C GLU A 4 -27.14 -8.89 8.43
N THR A 5 -26.01 -9.59 8.52
CA THR A 5 -24.73 -8.98 8.85
C THR A 5 -24.34 -8.09 7.68
N SER A 6 -24.99 -6.94 7.57
CA SER A 6 -24.46 -5.79 6.85
C SER A 6 -23.24 -5.37 7.64
N GLU A 7 -22.12 -6.05 7.38
CA GLU A 7 -20.80 -5.52 7.68
C GLU A 7 -20.60 -4.35 6.72
N THR A 8 -21.32 -3.26 7.00
CA THR A 8 -21.07 -1.96 6.43
C THR A 8 -19.59 -1.71 6.65
N LEU A 9 -18.85 -1.50 5.56
CA LEU A 9 -17.45 -1.10 5.63
C LEU A 9 -17.41 0.24 6.36
N GLU A 10 -17.30 0.19 7.69
CA GLU A 10 -17.24 1.35 8.54
C GLU A 10 -16.06 2.22 8.07
N PRO A 11 -16.26 3.52 7.81
CA PRO A 11 -15.15 4.43 7.49
C PRO A 11 -14.12 4.40 8.62
N GLY A 12 -12.83 4.19 8.29
CA GLY A 12 -11.74 4.05 9.26
C GLY A 12 -11.04 2.67 9.26
N ARG A 13 -11.49 1.71 8.43
CA ARG A 13 -10.86 0.38 8.35
C ARG A 13 -9.51 0.37 7.63
N TRP A 14 -9.26 1.30 6.72
CA TRP A 14 -8.06 1.23 5.89
C TRP A 14 -6.81 1.66 6.69
N VAL A 15 -6.87 2.79 7.39
CA VAL A 15 -5.75 3.24 8.24
C VAL A 15 -5.50 2.26 9.37
N GLN A 16 -6.56 1.74 10.00
CA GLN A 16 -6.44 0.68 11.01
C GLN A 16 -5.71 -0.55 10.46
N SER A 17 -6.04 -0.99 9.23
CA SER A 17 -5.36 -2.12 8.59
C SER A 17 -3.87 -1.86 8.37
N VAL A 18 -3.47 -0.62 8.08
CA VAL A 18 -2.06 -0.23 7.95
C VAL A 18 -1.36 -0.25 9.30
N ASP A 19 -1.97 0.30 10.35
CA ASP A 19 -1.40 0.30 11.70
C ASP A 19 -1.24 -1.14 12.24
N GLU A 20 -2.21 -2.03 12.00
CA GLU A 20 -2.13 -3.45 12.34
C GLU A 20 -1.03 -4.18 11.56
N PHE A 21 -0.89 -3.87 10.27
CA PHE A 21 0.19 -4.40 9.45
C PHE A 21 1.56 -3.95 9.96
N GLU A 22 1.75 -2.66 10.23
CA GLU A 22 3.02 -2.12 10.74
C GLU A 22 3.39 -2.74 12.11
N ALA A 23 2.41 -2.88 13.01
CA ALA A 23 2.61 -3.52 14.31
C ALA A 23 3.01 -5.00 14.18
N ALA A 24 2.45 -5.72 13.21
CA ALA A 24 2.78 -7.12 12.96
C ALA A 24 4.09 -7.31 12.18
N ALA A 25 4.47 -6.34 11.35
CA ALA A 25 5.59 -6.41 10.43
C ALA A 25 6.92 -6.00 11.09
N THR A 26 7.32 -6.72 12.15
CA THR A 26 8.56 -6.46 12.91
C THR A 26 9.85 -6.59 12.11
N TRP A 27 9.76 -7.06 10.86
CA TRP A 27 10.87 -7.18 9.91
C TRP A 27 11.06 -5.94 9.03
N LEU A 28 10.12 -5.00 9.02
CA LEU A 28 10.27 -3.74 8.33
C LEU A 28 11.27 -2.85 9.06
N THR A 29 11.98 -2.02 8.29
CA THR A 29 13.00 -1.13 8.85
C THR A 29 12.81 0.29 8.34
N GLY A 30 13.69 1.21 8.76
CA GLY A 30 13.67 2.61 8.30
C GLY A 30 13.72 2.77 6.77
N VAL A 31 14.23 1.77 6.04
CA VAL A 31 14.28 1.82 4.57
C VAL A 31 12.91 1.70 3.91
N ASP A 32 11.92 1.15 4.62
CA ASP A 32 10.57 0.90 4.11
C ASP A 32 9.60 2.06 4.45
N GLN A 33 10.05 3.02 5.26
CA GLN A 33 9.25 4.15 5.74
C GLN A 33 8.59 4.98 4.62
N PRO A 34 9.25 5.30 3.49
CA PRO A 34 8.58 6.00 2.40
C PRO A 34 7.37 5.25 1.83
N GLN A 35 7.44 3.92 1.79
CA GLN A 35 6.38 3.06 1.28
C GLN A 35 5.24 2.93 2.30
N LEU A 36 5.56 2.87 3.60
CA LEU A 36 4.58 2.89 4.69
C LEU A 36 3.82 4.23 4.74
N ILE A 37 4.52 5.36 4.59
CA ILE A 37 3.90 6.69 4.49
C ILE A 37 2.93 6.73 3.30
N ALA A 38 3.37 6.27 2.12
CA ALA A 38 2.50 6.21 0.94
C ALA A 38 1.27 5.30 1.15
N LEU A 39 1.47 4.13 1.76
CA LEU A 39 0.39 3.20 2.08
C LEU A 39 -0.64 3.84 3.03
N ARG A 40 -0.17 4.54 4.06
CA ARG A 40 -1.02 5.28 5.02
C ARG A 40 -1.77 6.43 4.37
N SER A 41 -1.13 7.24 3.53
CA SER A 41 -1.81 8.34 2.81
C SER A 41 -2.90 7.84 1.87
N ILE A 42 -2.70 6.68 1.21
CA ILE A 42 -3.75 6.06 0.39
C ILE A 42 -4.89 5.55 1.27
N ALA A 43 -4.56 4.94 2.42
CA ALA A 43 -5.55 4.48 3.38
C ALA A 43 -6.42 5.63 3.91
N GLU A 44 -5.82 6.76 4.25
CA GLU A 44 -6.53 7.98 4.65
C GLU A 44 -7.49 8.48 3.56
N ALA A 45 -7.06 8.46 2.30
CA ALA A 45 -7.93 8.85 1.17
C ALA A 45 -9.11 7.88 0.98
N LEU A 46 -8.89 6.57 1.16
CA LEU A 46 -9.94 5.55 1.08
C LEU A 46 -10.94 5.69 2.24
N ASP A 47 -10.46 5.91 3.46
CA ASP A 47 -11.31 6.15 4.63
C ASP A 47 -12.09 7.47 4.53
N ALA A 48 -11.55 8.49 3.86
CA ALA A 48 -12.26 9.72 3.53
C ALA A 48 -13.36 9.56 2.46
N GLY A 49 -13.58 8.34 1.95
CA GLY A 49 -14.61 8.02 0.98
C GLY A 49 -14.17 8.16 -0.49
N SER A 50 -12.88 8.36 -0.76
CA SER A 50 -12.34 8.38 -2.14
C SER A 50 -12.16 6.95 -2.67
N PHE A 51 -13.26 6.20 -2.77
CA PHE A 51 -13.26 4.85 -3.33
C PHE A 51 -13.02 4.89 -4.85
N GLN A 52 -11.74 4.94 -5.22
CA GLN A 52 -11.29 4.88 -6.60
C GLN A 52 -10.52 3.58 -6.84
N ALA A 53 -10.84 2.87 -7.92
CA ALA A 53 -10.17 1.61 -8.28
C ALA A 53 -8.64 1.76 -8.38
N ALA A 54 -8.17 2.94 -8.80
CA ALA A 54 -6.75 3.26 -8.86
C ALA A 54 -6.09 3.34 -7.47
N LEU A 55 -6.78 3.89 -6.47
CA LEU A 55 -6.27 3.97 -5.09
C LEU A 55 -6.21 2.59 -4.44
N ILE A 56 -7.24 1.76 -4.64
CA ILE A 56 -7.24 0.36 -4.16
C ILE A 56 -6.09 -0.43 -4.81
N SER A 57 -5.87 -0.23 -6.12
CA SER A 57 -4.78 -0.90 -6.84
C SER A 57 -3.41 -0.47 -6.32
N GLN A 58 -3.20 0.83 -6.07
CA GLN A 58 -1.94 1.33 -5.51
C GLN A 58 -1.70 0.83 -4.08
N PHE A 59 -2.74 0.84 -3.24
CA PHE A 59 -2.70 0.29 -1.88
C PHE A 59 -2.22 -1.16 -1.88
N THR A 60 -2.87 -2.01 -2.70
CA THR A 60 -2.56 -3.44 -2.76
C THR A 60 -1.16 -3.71 -3.31
N LEU A 61 -0.69 -2.94 -4.29
CA LEU A 61 0.66 -3.09 -4.86
C LEU A 61 1.75 -2.77 -3.83
N ILE A 62 1.60 -1.66 -3.10
CA ILE A 62 2.57 -1.25 -2.08
C ILE A 62 2.59 -2.27 -0.93
N HIS A 63 1.42 -2.67 -0.44
CA HIS A 63 1.30 -3.69 0.62
C HIS A 63 1.95 -5.02 0.22
N ARG A 64 1.74 -5.48 -1.02
CA ARG A 64 2.40 -6.69 -1.54
C ARG A 64 3.92 -6.53 -1.67
N GLY A 65 4.39 -5.35 -2.09
CA GLY A 65 5.82 -5.05 -2.15
C GLY A 65 6.50 -5.12 -0.78
N LEU A 66 5.83 -4.60 0.25
CA LEU A 66 6.30 -4.67 1.64
C LEU A 66 6.28 -6.11 2.19
N LEU A 67 5.22 -6.88 1.90
CA LEU A 67 5.14 -8.29 2.28
C LEU A 67 6.25 -9.15 1.64
N ALA A 68 6.63 -8.85 0.39
CA ALA A 68 7.70 -9.57 -0.29
C ALA A 68 9.07 -9.43 0.39
N ARG A 69 9.25 -8.46 1.29
CA ARG A 69 10.48 -8.30 2.09
C ARG A 69 10.53 -9.19 3.33
N LYS A 70 9.44 -9.90 3.65
CA LYS A 70 9.36 -10.74 4.84
C LYS A 70 10.39 -11.88 4.79
N PRO A 71 11.27 -12.00 5.80
CA PRO A 71 12.29 -13.04 5.83
C PRO A 71 11.64 -14.43 5.96
N GLY A 72 12.11 -15.39 5.16
CA GLY A 72 11.59 -16.76 5.12
C GLY A 72 10.43 -16.99 4.14
N GLU A 73 9.87 -15.92 3.57
CA GLU A 73 9.04 -16.02 2.39
C GLU A 73 9.98 -16.36 1.22
N LYS A 74 9.98 -17.62 0.76
CA LYS A 74 10.72 -18.00 -0.45
C LYS A 74 10.27 -17.02 -1.53
N ALA A 75 11.22 -16.29 -2.11
CA ALA A 75 11.00 -15.34 -3.20
C ALA A 75 10.31 -16.04 -4.39
N GLY A 76 8.99 -16.17 -4.32
CA GLY A 76 8.12 -16.50 -5.43
C GLY A 76 7.85 -15.20 -6.14
N GLY A 77 8.55 -15.00 -7.27
CA GLY A 77 8.62 -13.74 -7.99
C GLY A 77 7.29 -13.00 -8.15
N SER A 78 7.24 -11.79 -7.61
CA SER A 78 6.59 -10.66 -8.25
C SER A 78 7.47 -9.44 -7.98
N GLY A 79 8.02 -8.89 -9.06
CA GLY A 79 9.22 -8.06 -9.07
C GLY A 79 9.20 -6.86 -8.12
N GLY A 80 10.28 -6.74 -7.35
CA GLY A 80 10.58 -5.58 -6.50
C GLY A 80 12.03 -5.56 -6.01
N GLY A 81 12.91 -6.34 -6.64
CA GLY A 81 14.35 -6.28 -6.40
C GLY A 81 15.01 -5.46 -7.50
N ALA A 82 15.62 -4.34 -7.12
CA ALA A 82 16.30 -3.33 -7.95
C ALA A 82 15.41 -2.27 -8.62
N ALA A 83 14.95 -1.29 -7.84
CA ALA A 83 14.56 0.03 -8.37
C ALA A 83 14.99 1.20 -7.47
N TYR A 84 16.08 1.02 -6.71
CA TYR A 84 16.81 2.17 -6.15
C TYR A 84 18.07 2.51 -6.98
N ASP A 85 18.20 1.96 -8.19
CA ASP A 85 19.24 2.30 -9.18
C ASP A 85 18.61 2.73 -10.52
N THR A 86 17.60 3.59 -10.48
CA THR A 86 17.29 4.42 -11.65
C THR A 86 17.29 5.84 -11.18
N ALA A 87 18.41 6.45 -11.46
CA ALA A 87 18.72 7.85 -11.34
C ALA A 87 17.52 8.74 -11.67
N MET A 88 17.51 9.89 -11.01
CA MET A 88 16.90 11.14 -11.45
C MET A 88 16.60 11.17 -12.96
N ASP A 89 15.36 10.88 -13.36
CA ASP A 89 14.81 11.27 -14.65
C ASP A 89 13.60 12.19 -14.37
N PHE A 90 13.94 13.39 -13.91
CA PHE A 90 13.06 14.56 -14.05
C PHE A 90 13.10 14.98 -15.52
N GLY A 91 12.39 14.27 -16.40
CA GLY A 91 12.45 14.49 -17.84
C GLY A 91 11.15 14.16 -18.56
N VAL A 92 10.51 15.18 -19.13
CA VAL A 92 9.45 15.10 -20.16
C VAL A 92 8.03 14.76 -19.66
N TRP A 93 7.39 15.78 -19.08
CA TRP A 93 5.95 15.99 -19.33
C TRP A 93 5.84 16.80 -20.62
N LYS A 94 5.66 16.09 -21.75
CA LYS A 94 5.25 16.73 -23.01
C LYS A 94 3.73 16.78 -22.99
N ALA A 95 3.21 17.93 -22.57
CA ALA A 95 1.88 18.36 -22.94
C ALA A 95 1.83 18.43 -24.47
N ASP A 96 0.85 17.77 -25.08
CA ASP A 96 0.41 18.14 -26.41
C ASP A 96 -1.12 18.30 -26.37
N ALA A 97 -1.53 19.34 -27.09
CA ALA A 97 -2.72 20.17 -26.96
C ALA A 97 -4.01 19.55 -27.52
#